data_AF-A0A383AWP9-F1
#
_entry.id   AF-A0A383AWP9-F1
#
_cell.length_a   1.000
_cell.length_b   1.000
_cell.length_c   1.000
_cell.angle_alpha   90.00
_cell.angle_beta   90.00
_cell.angle_gamma   90.00
#
_symmetry.space_group_name_H-M   'P 1'
#
loop_
_entity.id
_entity.type
_entity.pdbx_description
1 polymer ?
#
loop_
_entity_poly.entity_id
_entity_poly.type
_entity_poly.pdbx_seq_one_letter_code
_entity_poly.pdbx_strand_id
1 'polypeptide(L)'
;MIKAIFFDIDDTLYSTTAFAEHAREAALESLRAHGVRPSLEALQRELNEVISEFSSNYNNHFDKLLLRLTKHDLPQANPAILIAAAIRAYHDAKQT
;
A
#
# COMPACT_ATOMS: atom_id res chain seq x y z
N MET A 1 -36.39 10.81 24.50
CA MET A 1 -36.03 11.68 23.36
C MET A 1 -34.51 11.69 23.27
N ILE A 2 -33.93 11.30 22.13
CA ILE A 2 -32.47 11.32 21.92
C ILE A 2 -32.05 12.77 21.67
N LYS A 3 -30.99 13.23 22.35
CA LYS A 3 -30.50 14.61 22.28
C LYS A 3 -29.29 14.79 21.35
N ALA A 4 -28.51 13.73 21.14
CA ALA A 4 -27.40 13.69 20.20
C ALA A 4 -27.04 12.24 19.86
N ILE A 5 -26.45 12.05 18.68
CA ILE A 5 -25.77 10.82 18.27
C ILE A 5 -24.40 11.24 17.76
N PHE A 6 -23.35 10.58 18.23
CA PHE A 6 -21.98 10.80 17.79
C PHE A 6 -21.59 9.69 16.82
N PHE A 7 -20.89 10.08 15.76
CA PHE A 7 -20.30 9.17 14.80
C PHE A 7 -18.80 9.41 14.76
N ASP A 8 -18.06 8.32 14.63
CA ASP A 8 -16.70 8.38 14.14
C ASP A 8 -16.71 8.62 12.62
N ILE A 9 -15.58 9.05 12.06
CA ILE A 9 -15.44 9.23 10.62
C ILE A 9 -14.96 7.92 9.98
N ASP A 10 -13.84 7.40 10.48
CA ASP A 10 -13.13 6.27 9.89
C ASP A 10 -13.91 4.96 10.11
N ASP A 11 -14.19 4.26 9.01
CA ASP A 11 -14.98 3.03 8.91
C ASP A 11 -16.37 3.08 9.58
N THR A 12 -16.87 4.28 9.90
CA THR A 12 -18.23 4.54 10.41
C THR A 12 -19.05 5.37 9.42
N LEU A 13 -18.50 6.50 8.96
CA LEU A 13 -19.12 7.33 7.91
C LEU A 13 -18.37 7.22 6.57
N TYR A 14 -17.11 6.78 6.59
CA TYR A 14 -16.28 6.66 5.41
C TYR A 14 -15.49 5.35 5.44
N SER A 15 -15.48 4.58 4.35
CA SER A 15 -14.77 3.29 4.27
C SER A 15 -13.26 3.49 4.04
N THR A 16 -12.59 4.07 5.02
CA THR A 16 -11.16 4.38 5.00
C THR A 16 -10.29 3.14 4.84
N THR A 17 -10.70 2.00 5.40
CA THR A 17 -9.95 0.74 5.25
C THR A 17 -9.98 0.23 3.81
N ALA A 18 -11.18 0.13 3.21
CA ALA A 18 -11.34 -0.35 1.83
C ALA A 18 -10.57 0.53 0.82
N PHE A 19 -10.57 1.84 1.07
CA PHE A 19 -9.81 2.79 0.27
C PHE A 19 -8.29 2.59 0.39
N ALA A 20 -7.79 2.37 1.61
CA ALA A 20 -6.37 2.11 1.83
C ALA A 20 -5.95 0.78 1.17
N GLU A 21 -6.80 -0.23 1.18
CA GLU A 21 -6.57 -1.51 0.49
C GLU A 21 -6.47 -1.32 -1.03
N HIS A 22 -7.44 -0.62 -1.64
CA HIS A 22 -7.42 -0.34 -3.07
C HIS A 22 -6.18 0.45 -3.50
N ALA A 23 -5.82 1.49 -2.73
CA ALA A 23 -4.64 2.29 -3.01
C ALA A 23 -3.33 1.48 -2.89
N ARG A 24 -3.24 0.56 -1.92
CA ARG A 24 -2.10 -0.36 -1.80
C ARG A 24 -2.03 -1.31 -2.99
N GLU A 25 -3.15 -1.87 -3.42
CA GLU A 25 -3.20 -2.73 -4.60
C GLU A 25 -2.69 -2.00 -5.85
N ALA A 26 -3.14 -0.77 -6.09
CA ALA A 26 -2.65 0.06 -7.20
C ALA A 26 -1.14 0.30 -7.14
N ALA A 27 -0.59 0.53 -5.93
CA ALA A 27 0.84 0.68 -5.73
C ALA A 27 1.62 -0.61 -6.05
N LEU A 28 1.10 -1.77 -5.65
CA LEU A 28 1.72 -3.06 -5.93
C LEU A 28 1.66 -3.41 -7.42
N GLU A 29 0.55 -3.12 -8.11
CA GLU A 29 0.48 -3.26 -9.56
C GLU A 29 1.47 -2.33 -10.29
N SER A 30 1.65 -1.11 -9.79
CA SER A 30 2.70 -0.20 -10.29
C SER A 30 4.11 -0.80 -10.14
N LEU A 31 4.43 -1.41 -8.99
CA LEU A 31 5.71 -2.11 -8.79
C LEU A 31 5.91 -3.24 -9.81
N ARG A 32 4.86 -4.05 -10.06
CA ARG A 32 4.90 -5.13 -11.05
C ARG A 32 5.08 -4.61 -12.47
N ALA A 33 4.38 -3.54 -12.83
CA ALA A 33 4.55 -2.87 -14.13
C ALA A 33 5.98 -2.36 -14.35
N HIS A 34 6.71 -2.06 -13.28
CA HIS A 34 8.12 -1.66 -13.31
C HIS A 34 9.11 -2.84 -13.18
N GLY A 35 8.62 -4.08 -13.22
CA GLY A 35 9.46 -5.28 -13.30
C GLY A 35 9.71 -6.01 -11.98
N VAL A 36 9.01 -5.66 -10.90
CA VAL A 36 8.98 -6.49 -9.68
C VAL A 36 8.25 -7.80 -9.99
N ARG A 37 8.93 -8.93 -9.80
CA ARG A 37 8.50 -10.23 -10.34
C ARG A 37 7.41 -10.97 -9.56
N PRO A 38 7.37 -10.94 -8.21
CA PRO A 38 6.35 -11.68 -7.46
C PRO A 38 4.92 -11.34 -7.90
N SER A 39 4.00 -12.29 -7.71
CA SER A 39 2.58 -12.06 -8.01
C SER A 39 2.00 -10.97 -7.11
N LEU A 40 0.92 -10.34 -7.56
CA LEU A 40 0.20 -9.34 -6.76
C LEU A 40 -0.18 -9.93 -5.39
N GLU A 41 -0.70 -11.15 -5.36
CA GLU A 41 -1.07 -11.87 -4.12
C GLU A 41 0.13 -12.06 -3.18
N ALA A 42 1.31 -12.40 -3.72
CA ALA A 42 2.52 -12.55 -2.91
C ALA A 42 2.97 -11.20 -2.33
N LEU A 43 2.93 -10.14 -3.14
CA LEU A 43 3.26 -8.78 -2.69
C LEU A 43 2.26 -8.25 -1.65
N GLN A 44 0.96 -8.52 -1.83
CA GLN A 44 -0.09 -8.14 -0.88
C GLN A 44 0.14 -8.82 0.47
N ARG A 45 0.43 -10.13 0.47
CA ARG A 45 0.74 -10.87 1.70
C ARG A 45 1.94 -10.25 2.43
N GLU A 46 3.06 -10.04 1.73
CA GLU A 46 4.26 -9.43 2.33
C GLU A 46 4.02 -8.00 2.82
N LEU A 47 3.26 -7.20 2.07
CA LEU A 47 2.92 -5.83 2.48
C LEU A 47 2.05 -5.82 3.74
N ASN A 48 1.12 -6.77 3.87
CA ASN A 48 0.28 -6.90 5.05
C ASN A 48 1.10 -7.29 6.29
N GLU A 49 2.11 -8.13 6.14
CA GLU A 49 3.08 -8.42 7.22
C GLU A 49 3.89 -7.19 7.61
N VAL A 50 4.38 -6.42 6.63
CA VAL A 50 5.08 -5.15 6.90
C VAL A 50 4.17 -4.16 7.65
N ILE A 51 2.90 -4.04 7.27
CA ILE A 51 1.96 -3.14 7.94
C ILE A 51 1.69 -3.60 9.38
N SER A 52 1.55 -4.90 9.61
CA SER A 52 1.32 -5.43 10.96
C SER A 52 2.52 -5.22 11.89
N GLU A 53 3.75 -5.25 11.35
CA GLU A 53 4.98 -4.99 12.11
C GLU A 53 5.24 -3.52 12.41
N PHE A 54 4.94 -2.61 11.47
CA PHE A 54 5.33 -1.20 11.56
C PHE A 54 4.16 -0.25 11.87
N SER A 55 2.94 -0.77 12.09
CA SER A 55 1.65 -0.05 12.17
C SER A 55 1.18 0.53 10.84
N SER A 56 -0.14 0.73 10.73
CA SER A 56 -0.79 1.35 9.57
C SER A 56 -0.36 2.78 9.29
N ASN A 57 0.17 3.50 10.29
CA ASN A 57 0.56 4.92 10.19
C ASN A 57 2.03 5.13 9.81
N TYR A 58 2.77 4.07 9.53
CA TYR A 58 4.16 4.18 9.11
C TYR A 58 4.28 4.54 7.63
N ASN A 59 5.09 5.56 7.31
CA ASN A 59 5.10 6.13 5.96
C ASN A 59 5.93 5.35 4.93
N ASN A 60 6.80 4.42 5.38
CA ASN A 60 7.80 3.79 4.51
C ASN A 60 7.54 2.28 4.34
N HIS A 61 6.26 1.85 4.24
CA HIS A 61 5.93 0.44 4.06
C HIS A 61 6.52 -0.14 2.76
N PHE A 62 6.53 0.63 1.67
CA PHE A 62 7.07 0.16 0.39
C PHE A 62 8.59 -0.03 0.44
N ASP A 63 9.32 0.85 1.15
CA ASP A 63 10.75 0.67 1.41
C ASP A 63 11.01 -0.65 2.15
N LYS A 64 10.22 -0.93 3.20
CA LYS A 64 10.33 -2.18 3.97
C LYS A 64 9.97 -3.41 3.14
N LEU A 65 8.95 -3.32 2.30
CA LEU A 65 8.58 -4.38 1.37
C LEU A 65 9.74 -4.71 0.42
N LEU A 66 10.36 -3.72 -0.21
CA LEU A 66 11.48 -3.95 -1.14
C LEU A 66 12.69 -4.58 -0.45
N LEU A 67 12.93 -4.30 0.84
CA LEU A 67 13.99 -4.94 1.62
C LEU A 67 13.74 -6.43 1.91
N ARG A 68 12.49 -6.90 1.83
CA ARG A 68 12.13 -8.32 2.00
C ARG A 68 12.24 -9.13 0.71
N LEU A 69 12.30 -8.45 -0.45
CA LEU A 69 12.43 -9.11 -1.74
C LEU A 69 13.88 -9.51 -2.03
N THR A 70 14.07 -10.60 -2.76
CA THR A 70 15.41 -11.01 -3.16
C THR A 70 15.90 -10.20 -4.36
N LYS A 71 17.21 -10.19 -4.61
CA LYS A 71 17.77 -9.55 -5.82
C LYS A 71 17.20 -10.12 -7.13
N HIS A 72 16.72 -11.37 -7.10
CA HIS A 72 16.10 -12.00 -8.26
C HIS A 72 14.70 -11.43 -8.53
N ASP A 73 14.00 -10.96 -7.50
CA ASP A 73 12.64 -10.42 -7.60
C ASP A 73 12.61 -8.97 -8.07
N LEU A 74 13.72 -8.27 -7.90
CA LEU A 74 13.86 -6.85 -8.26
C LEU A 74 14.41 -6.67 -9.68
N PRO A 75 13.93 -5.65 -10.41
CA PRO A 75 14.52 -5.25 -11.68
C PRO A 75 15.90 -4.60 -11.46
N GLN A 76 16.70 -4.50 -12.53
CA GLN A 76 17.93 -3.71 -12.54
C GLN A 76 17.60 -2.21 -12.65
N ALA A 77 16.95 -1.67 -11.62
CA ALA A 77 16.54 -0.29 -11.51
C ALA A 77 16.88 0.28 -10.13
N ASN A 78 16.98 1.61 -10.03
CA ASN A 78 17.14 2.27 -8.74
C ASN A 78 15.86 2.04 -7.89
N PRO A 79 15.96 1.48 -6.67
CA PRO A 79 14.80 1.26 -5.79
C PRO A 79 13.98 2.53 -5.53
N ALA A 80 14.62 3.70 -5.52
CA ALA A 80 13.93 4.97 -5.33
C ALA A 80 12.90 5.26 -6.45
N ILE A 81 13.16 4.79 -7.68
CA ILE A 81 12.22 4.93 -8.80
C ILE A 81 10.99 4.04 -8.57
N LEU A 82 11.21 2.81 -8.10
CA LEU A 82 10.12 1.87 -7.77
C LEU A 82 9.23 2.43 -6.66
N ILE A 83 9.85 2.96 -5.60
CA ILE A 83 9.13 3.56 -4.47
C ILE A 83 8.34 4.79 -4.93
N ALA A 84 8.94 5.68 -5.72
CA ALA A 84 8.25 6.85 -6.24
C ALA A 84 7.05 6.48 -7.12
N ALA A 85 7.18 5.47 -7.99
CA ALA A 85 6.09 4.98 -8.83
C ALA A 85 4.95 4.35 -8.00
N ALA A 86 5.29 3.61 -6.95
CA ALA A 86 4.32 3.01 -6.03
C ALA A 86 3.55 4.08 -5.24
N ILE A 87 4.27 5.06 -4.66
CA ILE A 87 3.68 6.18 -3.94
C ILE A 87 2.75 6.99 -4.85
N ARG A 88 3.17 7.25 -6.10
CA ARG A 88 2.35 7.96 -7.07
C ARG A 88 1.04 7.22 -7.34
N ALA A 89 1.11 5.92 -7.65
CA ALA A 89 -0.06 5.10 -7.90
C ALA A 89 -0.99 5.01 -6.68
N TYR A 90 -0.42 4.89 -5.47
CA TYR A 90 -1.18 4.93 -4.21
C TYR A 90 -1.99 6.23 -4.07
N HIS A 91 -1.38 7.37 -4.38
CA HIS A 91 -2.06 8.68 -4.29
C HIS A 91 -3.05 8.91 -5.43
N ASP A 92 -2.77 8.44 -6.65
CA ASP A 92 -3.70 8.58 -7.77
C ASP A 92 -4.97 7.76 -7.55
N ALA A 93 -4.86 6.56 -6.95
CA ALA A 93 -6.00 5.75 -6.53
C ALA A 93 -6.90 6.46 -5.50
N LYS A 94 -6.41 7.52 -4.85
CA LYS A 94 -7.20 8.36 -3.95
C LYS A 94 -8.11 9.35 -4.66
N GLN A 95 -7.85 9.59 -5.94
CA GLN A 95 -8.50 10.62 -6.75
C GLN A 95 -9.56 10.07 -7.72
N THR A 96 -9.59 8.75 -7.90
CA THR A 96 -10.61 7.99 -8.65
C THR A 96 -11.67 7.42 -7.72
#